data_AF-A0A161XK88-F1
#
_entry.id   AF-A0A161XK88-F1
#
_cell.length_a   1.000
_cell.length_b   1.000
_cell.length_c   1.000
_cell.angle_alpha   90.00
_cell.angle_beta   90.00
_cell.angle_gamma   90.00
#
_symmetry.space_group_name_H-M   'P 1'
#
loop_
_entity.id
_entity.type
_entity.pdbx_description
1 polymer ?
#
loop_
_entity_poly.entity_id
_entity_poly.type
_entity_poly.pdbx_seq_one_letter_code
_entity_poly.pdbx_strand_id
1 'polypeptide(L)'
;MEKQNRPMEPEVQHPMFAAVETSRRRATLAILLDRTAATDERELARLLAATEEGTPVADVSEEDVQTNRLDLHHKQLPVLRNSGLVDWNEGTGTVTTTDHRALTDPRFRQLLETEETGVDDVLFGLSDRRRRYLLSVLRDNWETRTAVSRSVLARRIARHETDTEEPDQSTLDEILLALTHIHLPMLATADIVRYNPESGRVAYAGNPALERVVTIFNEPDNRSVSRLVGFFGGLLTSYQEAGGGRAPRSTGRVSGETRIMGRPLELWAFIFANTLLFVMSSLLMTLSFIAYYQNPKMKSYLLSTIGFVFIVLGGLVDPVYRLIIRGEYFLNGTERLLLQSSEGVLLSIGLGLLFYAIMRHDVAHRRRMATIPWTRTSTASTNTGTTIERPVGYFPSPSAPRPTMTVFLIRFL
;
A
#
# COMPACT_ATOMS: atom_id res chain seq x y z
N MET A 1 -23.15 -41.09 6.43
CA MET A 1 -22.23 -40.01 6.01
C MET A 1 -23.02 -39.07 5.11
N GLU A 2 -23.69 -38.11 5.73
CA GLU A 2 -24.51 -37.11 5.04
C GLU A 2 -23.57 -35.94 4.70
N LYS A 3 -23.13 -35.88 3.44
CA LYS A 3 -22.35 -34.74 2.93
C LYS A 3 -23.28 -33.54 3.02
N GLN A 4 -23.11 -32.72 4.06
CA GLN A 4 -23.81 -31.45 4.23
C GLN A 4 -23.53 -30.63 2.98
N ASN A 5 -24.54 -30.57 2.09
CA ASN A 5 -24.54 -29.76 0.90
C ASN A 5 -24.71 -28.32 1.35
N ARG A 6 -23.65 -27.72 1.90
CA ARG A 6 -23.61 -26.30 2.22
C ARG A 6 -23.90 -25.60 0.89
N PRO A 7 -25.01 -24.86 0.75
CA PRO A 7 -25.19 -24.06 -0.45
C PRO A 7 -23.93 -23.20 -0.56
N MET A 8 -23.22 -23.31 -1.69
CA MET A 8 -22.12 -22.41 -2.00
C MET A 8 -22.72 -21.01 -1.92
N GLU A 9 -22.50 -20.32 -0.81
CA GLU A 9 -22.75 -18.89 -0.77
C GLU A 9 -21.91 -18.33 -1.92
N PRO A 10 -22.54 -17.62 -2.88
CA PRO A 10 -21.85 -17.13 -4.05
C PRO A 10 -20.63 -16.37 -3.56
N GLU A 11 -19.45 -16.82 -3.99
CA GLU A 11 -18.17 -16.26 -3.58
C GLU A 11 -18.25 -14.74 -3.77
N VAL A 12 -18.25 -14.01 -2.64
CA VAL A 12 -18.62 -12.58 -2.64
C VAL A 12 -17.52 -11.83 -3.38
N GLN A 13 -17.82 -11.45 -4.63
CA GLN A 13 -16.97 -10.55 -5.41
C GLN A 13 -16.65 -9.34 -4.56
N HIS A 14 -15.41 -8.88 -4.63
CA HIS A 14 -15.02 -7.72 -3.85
C HIS A 14 -15.76 -6.50 -4.40
N PRO A 15 -16.63 -5.85 -3.60
CA PRO A 15 -17.60 -4.87 -4.09
C PRO A 15 -16.94 -3.71 -4.85
N MET A 16 -15.75 -3.28 -4.40
CA MET A 16 -15.02 -2.19 -5.05
C MET A 16 -14.51 -2.55 -6.45
N PHE A 17 -14.01 -3.77 -6.67
CA PHE A 17 -13.53 -4.18 -7.99
C PHE A 17 -14.70 -4.39 -8.95
N ALA A 18 -15.78 -5.00 -8.46
CA ALA A 18 -17.03 -5.08 -9.23
C ALA A 18 -17.49 -3.67 -9.64
N ALA A 19 -17.42 -2.68 -8.76
CA ALA A 19 -17.85 -1.31 -9.09
C ALA A 19 -17.02 -0.62 -10.18
N VAL A 20 -15.78 -1.02 -10.44
CA VAL A 20 -14.91 -0.42 -11.47
C VAL A 20 -14.63 -1.34 -12.65
N GLU A 21 -15.21 -2.54 -12.65
CA GLU A 21 -14.89 -3.61 -13.59
C GLU A 21 -15.18 -3.25 -15.05
N THR A 22 -16.22 -2.46 -15.32
CA THR A 22 -16.56 -2.04 -16.69
C THR A 22 -16.22 -0.56 -16.91
N SER A 23 -15.78 -0.23 -18.12
CA SER A 23 -15.57 1.15 -18.57
C SER A 23 -16.76 2.06 -18.28
N ARG A 24 -17.99 1.57 -18.54
CA ARG A 24 -19.24 2.30 -18.28
C ARG A 24 -19.46 2.65 -16.81
N ARG A 25 -19.14 1.74 -15.86
CA ARG A 25 -19.22 2.06 -14.42
C ARG A 25 -18.16 3.05 -14.00
N ARG A 26 -16.94 2.94 -14.57
CA ARG A 26 -15.87 3.91 -14.32
C ARG A 26 -16.22 5.30 -14.82
N ALA A 27 -16.78 5.41 -16.02
CA ALA A 27 -17.28 6.67 -16.59
C ALA A 27 -18.41 7.26 -15.74
N THR A 28 -19.36 6.43 -15.29
CA THR A 28 -20.44 6.86 -14.38
C THR A 28 -19.88 7.44 -13.08
N LEU A 29 -18.93 6.76 -12.45
CA LEU A 29 -18.26 7.26 -11.25
C LEU A 29 -17.44 8.53 -11.50
N ALA A 30 -16.74 8.63 -12.63
CA ALA A 30 -15.97 9.82 -13.00
C ALA A 30 -16.89 11.05 -13.16
N ILE A 31 -18.01 10.91 -13.87
CA ILE A 31 -19.02 11.96 -14.02
C ILE A 31 -19.55 12.41 -12.66
N LEU A 32 -19.88 11.47 -11.77
CA LEU A 32 -20.40 11.77 -10.45
C LEU A 32 -19.36 12.44 -9.55
N LEU A 33 -18.07 12.11 -9.67
CA LEU A 33 -16.98 12.75 -8.92
C LEU A 33 -16.69 14.19 -9.35
N ASP A 34 -17.06 14.55 -10.58
CA ASP A 34 -16.96 15.92 -11.09
C ASP A 34 -18.14 16.80 -10.67
N ARG A 35 -19.17 16.20 -10.07
CA ARG A 35 -20.35 16.91 -9.57
C ARG A 35 -20.30 17.01 -8.04
N THR A 36 -20.61 18.19 -7.53
CA THR A 36 -20.71 18.45 -6.09
C THR A 36 -22.13 18.26 -5.54
N ALA A 37 -23.13 18.21 -6.41
CA ALA A 37 -24.54 18.06 -6.06
C ALA A 37 -25.09 16.71 -6.56
N ALA A 38 -26.21 16.29 -5.96
CA ALA A 38 -26.96 15.14 -6.47
C ALA A 38 -27.35 15.37 -7.94
N THR A 39 -27.19 14.33 -8.75
CA THR A 39 -27.44 14.34 -10.20
C THR A 39 -28.69 13.53 -10.50
N ASP A 40 -29.58 14.04 -11.34
CA ASP A 40 -30.75 13.30 -11.82
C ASP A 40 -30.32 12.14 -12.74
N GLU A 41 -30.97 10.99 -12.65
CA GLU A 41 -30.64 9.77 -13.39
C GLU A 41 -30.71 9.97 -14.91
N ARG A 42 -31.65 10.80 -15.40
CA ARG A 42 -31.74 11.15 -16.82
C ARG A 42 -30.63 12.11 -17.24
N GLU A 43 -30.26 13.06 -16.38
CA GLU A 43 -29.06 13.90 -16.62
C GLU A 43 -27.80 13.04 -16.68
N LEU A 44 -27.62 12.11 -15.74
CA LEU A 44 -26.49 11.18 -15.69
C LEU A 44 -26.44 10.29 -16.95
N ALA A 45 -27.59 9.77 -17.39
CA ALA A 45 -27.69 8.99 -18.63
C ALA A 45 -27.26 9.79 -19.86
N ARG A 46 -27.65 11.07 -19.94
CA ARG A 46 -27.24 11.95 -21.05
C ARG A 46 -25.74 12.25 -21.02
N LEU A 47 -25.17 12.52 -19.85
CA LEU A 47 -23.73 12.75 -19.70
C LEU A 47 -22.92 11.51 -20.05
N LEU A 48 -23.39 10.32 -19.65
CA LEU A 48 -22.77 9.06 -19.98
C LEU A 48 -22.79 8.80 -21.49
N ALA A 49 -23.95 8.97 -22.14
CA ALA A 49 -24.08 8.83 -23.59
C ALA A 49 -23.13 9.78 -24.36
N ALA A 50 -23.09 11.06 -23.96
CA ALA A 50 -22.14 12.04 -24.51
C ALA A 50 -20.68 11.60 -24.39
N THR A 51 -20.32 11.03 -23.23
CA THR A 51 -18.95 10.56 -22.94
C THR A 51 -18.59 9.35 -23.79
N GLU A 52 -19.51 8.39 -23.96
CA GLU A 52 -19.28 7.17 -24.74
C GLU A 52 -19.19 7.43 -26.25
N GLU A 53 -20.00 8.36 -26.76
CA GLU A 53 -20.01 8.73 -28.18
C GLU A 53 -18.95 9.77 -28.54
N GLY A 54 -18.37 10.45 -27.56
CA GLY A 54 -17.48 11.59 -27.77
C GLY A 54 -18.19 12.80 -28.38
N THR A 55 -19.49 12.95 -28.13
CA THR A 55 -20.35 14.01 -28.69
C THR A 55 -20.67 15.08 -27.63
N PRO A 56 -20.96 16.33 -28.04
CA PRO A 56 -21.46 17.33 -27.11
C PRO A 56 -22.79 16.89 -26.47
N VAL A 57 -22.98 17.19 -25.18
CA VAL A 57 -24.18 16.81 -24.41
C VAL A 57 -25.50 17.30 -25.06
N ALA A 58 -25.45 18.41 -25.79
CA ALA A 58 -26.61 18.97 -26.49
C ALA A 58 -27.02 18.19 -27.75
N ASP A 59 -26.10 17.39 -28.30
CA ASP A 59 -26.31 16.63 -29.54
C ASP A 59 -26.72 15.17 -29.28
N VAL A 60 -26.74 14.73 -28.02
CA VAL A 60 -27.16 13.38 -27.62
C VAL A 60 -28.65 13.20 -27.88
N SER A 61 -29.01 12.13 -28.58
CA SER A 61 -30.40 11.83 -28.89
C SER A 61 -31.19 11.39 -27.65
N GLU A 62 -32.50 11.67 -27.61
CA GLU A 62 -33.35 11.20 -26.50
C GLU A 62 -33.51 9.67 -26.47
N GLU A 63 -33.29 8.98 -27.60
CA GLU A 63 -33.26 7.51 -27.65
C GLU A 63 -32.03 6.95 -26.92
N ASP A 64 -30.86 7.55 -27.12
CA ASP A 64 -29.62 7.17 -26.45
C ASP A 64 -29.69 7.48 -24.95
N VAL A 65 -30.28 8.62 -24.57
CA VAL A 65 -30.56 8.96 -23.17
C VAL A 65 -31.44 7.89 -22.53
N GLN A 66 -32.54 7.50 -23.17
CA GLN A 66 -33.47 6.51 -22.62
C GLN A 66 -32.83 5.12 -22.50
N THR A 67 -32.04 4.73 -23.49
CA THR A 67 -31.31 3.45 -23.48
C THR A 67 -30.28 3.40 -22.36
N ASN A 68 -29.48 4.45 -22.21
CA ASN A 68 -28.49 4.56 -21.13
C ASN A 68 -29.16 4.65 -19.75
N ARG A 69 -30.31 5.31 -19.64
CA ARG A 69 -31.07 5.38 -18.39
C ARG A 69 -31.51 3.99 -17.93
N LEU A 70 -32.07 3.18 -18.84
CA LEU A 70 -32.45 1.80 -18.54
C LEU A 70 -31.26 0.95 -18.10
N ASP A 71 -30.10 1.11 -18.76
CA ASP A 71 -28.89 0.37 -18.39
C ASP A 71 -28.33 0.81 -17.02
N LEU A 72 -28.29 2.12 -16.75
CA LEU A 72 -27.92 2.68 -15.45
C LEU A 72 -28.81 2.14 -14.35
N HIS A 73 -30.13 2.21 -14.54
CA HIS A 73 -31.14 1.81 -13.57
C HIS A 73 -31.06 0.32 -13.22
N HIS A 74 -30.96 -0.55 -14.24
CA HIS A 74 -31.07 -1.99 -14.02
C HIS A 74 -29.73 -2.68 -13.77
N LYS A 75 -28.60 -2.09 -14.19
CA LYS A 75 -27.29 -2.76 -14.13
C LYS A 75 -26.25 -1.98 -13.34
N GLN A 76 -26.03 -0.71 -13.67
CA GLN A 76 -24.87 0.03 -13.15
C GLN A 76 -25.11 0.51 -11.71
N LEU A 77 -26.18 1.28 -11.48
CA LEU A 77 -26.48 1.89 -10.19
C LEU A 77 -26.71 0.86 -9.06
N PRO A 78 -27.38 -0.29 -9.29
CA PRO A 78 -27.47 -1.33 -8.27
C PRO A 78 -26.09 -1.82 -7.78
N VAL A 79 -25.14 -2.06 -8.70
CA VAL A 79 -23.80 -2.53 -8.31
C VAL A 79 -23.00 -1.42 -7.62
N LEU A 80 -23.05 -0.20 -8.14
CA LEU A 80 -22.38 0.95 -7.52
C LEU A 80 -22.93 1.23 -6.12
N ARG A 81 -24.24 1.13 -5.91
CA ARG A 81 -24.89 1.27 -4.59
C ARG A 81 -24.48 0.15 -3.65
N ASN A 82 -24.51 -1.10 -4.11
CA ASN A 82 -24.09 -2.26 -3.32
C ASN A 82 -22.60 -2.19 -2.91
N SER A 83 -21.79 -1.49 -3.68
CA SER A 83 -20.39 -1.23 -3.34
C SER A 83 -20.18 -0.11 -2.32
N GLY A 84 -21.23 0.65 -2.00
CA GLY A 84 -21.18 1.81 -1.11
C GLY A 84 -20.52 3.05 -1.71
N LEU A 85 -20.26 3.08 -3.03
CA LEU A 85 -19.64 4.23 -3.70
C LEU A 85 -20.66 5.32 -4.07
N VAL A 86 -21.91 4.95 -4.30
CA VAL A 86 -22.99 5.91 -4.61
C VAL A 86 -24.17 5.70 -3.67
N ASP A 87 -24.83 6.80 -3.33
CA ASP A 87 -26.17 6.79 -2.76
C ASP A 87 -27.16 7.08 -3.89
N TRP A 88 -28.04 6.11 -4.15
CA TRP A 88 -29.03 6.19 -5.22
C TRP A 88 -30.42 6.06 -4.63
N ASN A 89 -31.20 7.14 -4.78
CA ASN A 89 -32.60 7.18 -4.41
C ASN A 89 -33.45 6.86 -5.64
N GLU A 90 -33.89 5.61 -5.73
CA GLU A 90 -34.73 5.10 -6.82
C GLU A 90 -36.08 5.83 -6.91
N GLY A 91 -36.62 6.32 -5.78
CA GLY A 91 -37.91 7.02 -5.75
C GLY A 91 -37.87 8.42 -6.35
N THR A 92 -36.73 9.12 -6.22
CA THR A 92 -36.52 10.45 -6.81
C THR A 92 -35.69 10.43 -8.08
N GLY A 93 -35.08 9.29 -8.42
CA GLY A 93 -34.14 9.17 -9.54
C GLY A 93 -32.88 10.02 -9.34
N THR A 94 -32.44 10.25 -8.09
CA THR A 94 -31.26 11.07 -7.82
C THR A 94 -30.09 10.21 -7.35
N VAL A 95 -28.90 10.48 -7.89
CA VAL A 95 -27.66 9.77 -7.59
C VAL A 95 -26.63 10.76 -7.05
N THR A 96 -25.94 10.39 -5.97
CA THR A 96 -24.81 11.16 -5.44
C THR A 96 -23.68 10.23 -5.00
N THR A 97 -22.46 10.75 -4.92
CA THR A 97 -21.33 10.02 -4.34
C THR A 97 -21.46 9.97 -2.82
N THR A 98 -20.91 8.92 -2.21
CA THR A 98 -20.81 8.81 -0.74
C THR A 98 -19.49 9.40 -0.23
N ASP A 99 -19.29 9.39 1.09
CA ASP A 99 -17.98 9.71 1.72
C ASP A 99 -16.99 8.52 1.69
N HIS A 100 -17.19 7.55 0.79
CA HIS A 100 -16.34 6.36 0.75
C HIS A 100 -14.87 6.73 0.49
N ARG A 101 -13.95 6.24 1.33
CA ARG A 101 -12.53 6.59 1.31
C ARG A 101 -11.88 6.49 -0.08
N ALA A 102 -12.26 5.50 -0.88
CA ALA A 102 -11.72 5.31 -2.23
C ALA A 102 -11.96 6.55 -3.13
N LEU A 103 -13.08 7.24 -2.98
CA LEU A 103 -13.44 8.41 -3.79
C LEU A 103 -12.53 9.63 -3.53
N THR A 104 -11.85 9.66 -2.38
CA THR A 104 -10.89 10.71 -2.02
C THR A 104 -9.44 10.39 -2.45
N ASP A 105 -9.20 9.15 -2.90
CA ASP A 105 -7.88 8.65 -3.31
C ASP A 105 -7.61 9.03 -4.78
N PRO A 106 -6.54 9.81 -5.07
CA PRO A 106 -6.15 10.15 -6.45
C PRO A 106 -5.94 8.94 -7.34
N ARG A 107 -5.45 7.83 -6.78
CA ARG A 107 -5.17 6.61 -7.53
C ARG A 107 -6.45 5.94 -8.00
N PHE A 108 -7.51 6.02 -7.19
CA PHE A 108 -8.83 5.55 -7.62
C PHE A 108 -9.33 6.38 -8.80
N ARG A 109 -9.17 7.71 -8.76
CA ARG A 109 -9.51 8.58 -9.89
C ARG A 109 -8.72 8.25 -11.15
N GLN A 110 -7.41 8.05 -11.03
CA GLN A 110 -6.55 7.61 -12.14
C GLN A 110 -6.98 6.26 -12.71
N LEU A 111 -7.50 5.35 -11.87
CA LEU A 111 -8.09 4.09 -12.33
C LEU A 111 -9.39 4.32 -13.10
N LEU A 112 -10.25 5.25 -12.67
CA LEU A 112 -11.49 5.57 -13.39
C LEU A 112 -11.21 6.14 -14.79
N GLU A 113 -10.17 6.95 -14.90
CA GLU A 113 -9.74 7.63 -16.13
C GLU A 113 -8.86 6.75 -17.05
N THR A 114 -8.58 5.50 -16.67
CA THR A 114 -7.69 4.64 -17.47
C THR A 114 -8.43 4.04 -18.68
N GLU A 115 -7.85 4.22 -19.86
CA GLU A 115 -8.36 3.72 -21.15
C GLU A 115 -7.50 2.57 -21.71
N GLU A 116 -6.66 1.96 -20.88
CA GLU A 116 -5.76 0.88 -21.29
C GLU A 116 -6.56 -0.32 -21.82
N THR A 117 -6.21 -0.79 -23.02
CA THR A 117 -6.87 -1.94 -23.65
C THR A 117 -6.78 -3.18 -22.76
N GLY A 118 -7.91 -3.85 -22.54
CA GLY A 118 -8.00 -5.05 -21.70
C GLY A 118 -8.07 -4.78 -20.20
N VAL A 119 -8.17 -3.51 -19.77
CA VAL A 119 -8.34 -3.19 -18.35
C VAL A 119 -9.62 -3.78 -17.75
N ASP A 120 -10.70 -3.85 -18.53
CA ASP A 120 -11.98 -4.43 -18.09
C ASP A 120 -11.82 -5.93 -17.79
N ASP A 121 -11.13 -6.67 -18.66
CA ASP A 121 -10.84 -8.10 -18.45
C ASP A 121 -9.95 -8.33 -17.22
N VAL A 122 -8.98 -7.42 -17.00
CA VAL A 122 -8.14 -7.44 -15.80
C VAL A 122 -8.95 -7.16 -14.55
N LEU A 123 -9.78 -6.11 -14.52
CA LEU A 123 -10.59 -5.76 -13.35
C LEU A 123 -11.66 -6.81 -13.07
N PHE A 124 -12.23 -7.41 -14.12
CA PHE A 124 -13.07 -8.60 -14.02
C PHE A 124 -12.28 -9.75 -13.40
N GLY A 125 -11.06 -10.01 -13.87
CA GLY A 125 -10.08 -10.95 -13.30
C GLY A 125 -9.85 -10.73 -11.80
N LEU A 126 -9.70 -9.47 -11.41
CA LEU A 126 -9.44 -9.04 -10.05
C LEU A 126 -10.69 -8.97 -9.18
N SER A 127 -11.92 -9.14 -9.67
CA SER A 127 -13.12 -9.03 -8.82
C SER A 127 -13.24 -10.17 -7.80
N ASP A 128 -12.63 -11.31 -8.08
CA ASP A 128 -12.64 -12.52 -7.25
C ASP A 128 -11.39 -12.65 -6.39
N ARG A 129 -11.60 -13.03 -5.12
CA ARG A 129 -10.53 -13.09 -4.12
C ARG A 129 -9.48 -14.16 -4.46
N ARG A 130 -9.89 -15.35 -4.92
CA ARG A 130 -8.98 -16.43 -5.32
C ARG A 130 -8.10 -16.03 -6.47
N ARG A 131 -8.67 -15.38 -7.50
CA ARG A 131 -7.93 -14.88 -8.66
C ARG A 131 -6.87 -13.86 -8.25
N ARG A 132 -7.19 -12.91 -7.35
CA ARG A 132 -6.21 -11.95 -6.82
C ARG A 132 -5.04 -12.63 -6.11
N TYR A 133 -5.32 -13.55 -5.19
CA TYR A 133 -4.27 -14.28 -4.48
C TYR A 133 -3.44 -15.19 -5.41
N LEU A 134 -4.08 -15.85 -6.37
CA LEU A 134 -3.40 -16.62 -7.40
C LEU A 134 -2.43 -15.75 -8.20
N LEU A 135 -2.87 -14.56 -8.61
CA LEU A 135 -2.04 -13.62 -9.35
C LEU A 135 -0.88 -13.08 -8.51
N SER A 136 -1.08 -12.82 -7.22
CA SER A 136 0.02 -12.43 -6.34
C SER A 136 1.07 -13.54 -6.26
N VAL A 137 0.64 -14.80 -6.09
CA VAL A 137 1.54 -15.94 -6.07
C VAL A 137 2.31 -16.09 -7.39
N LEU A 138 1.64 -15.95 -8.54
CA LEU A 138 2.30 -16.07 -9.84
C LEU A 138 3.27 -14.91 -10.11
N ARG A 139 2.91 -13.70 -9.71
CA ARG A 139 3.75 -12.50 -9.85
C ARG A 139 5.03 -12.61 -9.02
N ASP A 140 4.96 -13.13 -7.81
CA ASP A 140 6.15 -13.38 -6.98
C ASP A 140 7.14 -14.37 -7.64
N ASN A 141 6.66 -15.19 -8.57
CA ASN A 141 7.47 -16.17 -9.32
C ASN A 141 7.82 -15.68 -10.74
N TRP A 142 7.49 -14.45 -11.10
CA TRP A 142 7.73 -13.89 -12.43
C TRP A 142 9.21 -13.69 -12.74
N GLU A 143 10.00 -13.23 -11.78
CA GLU A 143 11.44 -12.97 -11.96
C GLU A 143 12.19 -14.24 -12.42
N THR A 144 11.82 -15.39 -11.87
CA THR A 144 12.40 -16.69 -12.22
C THR A 144 11.79 -17.30 -13.48
N ARG A 145 10.77 -16.65 -14.07
CA ARG A 145 9.96 -17.12 -15.20
C ARG A 145 9.50 -18.58 -15.05
N THR A 146 9.36 -19.04 -13.82
CA THR A 146 9.11 -20.45 -13.53
C THR A 146 7.61 -20.68 -13.47
N ALA A 147 7.11 -21.52 -14.37
CA ALA A 147 5.72 -21.92 -14.33
C ALA A 147 5.43 -22.76 -13.06
N VAL A 148 4.34 -22.46 -12.36
CA VAL A 148 3.89 -23.14 -11.14
C VAL A 148 2.86 -24.20 -11.53
N SER A 149 2.88 -25.37 -10.88
CA SER A 149 1.82 -26.38 -11.11
C SER A 149 0.51 -25.95 -10.46
N ARG A 150 -0.62 -26.29 -11.09
CA ARG A 150 -1.97 -26.05 -10.57
C ARG A 150 -2.19 -26.67 -9.18
N SER A 151 -1.60 -27.83 -8.90
CA SER A 151 -1.64 -28.48 -7.58
C SER A 151 -0.90 -27.69 -6.50
N VAL A 152 0.22 -27.05 -6.84
CA VAL A 152 0.92 -26.15 -5.91
C VAL A 152 0.10 -24.88 -5.67
N LEU A 153 -0.51 -24.30 -6.70
CA LEU A 153 -1.41 -23.15 -6.56
C LEU A 153 -2.62 -23.48 -5.68
N ALA A 154 -3.29 -24.60 -5.92
CA ALA A 154 -4.44 -25.02 -5.12
C ALA A 154 -4.09 -25.17 -3.65
N ARG A 155 -2.93 -25.78 -3.33
CA ARG A 155 -2.45 -25.91 -1.96
C ARG A 155 -2.17 -24.56 -1.31
N ARG A 156 -1.57 -23.61 -2.05
CA ARG A 156 -1.31 -22.25 -1.53
C ARG A 156 -2.60 -21.48 -1.27
N ILE A 157 -3.57 -21.53 -2.19
CA ILE A 157 -4.89 -20.91 -2.04
C ILE A 157 -5.62 -21.53 -0.84
N ALA A 158 -5.66 -22.86 -0.75
CA ALA A 158 -6.32 -23.57 0.35
C ALA A 158 -5.74 -23.19 1.72
N ARG A 159 -4.41 -23.12 1.84
CA ARG A 159 -3.73 -22.63 3.06
C ARG A 159 -4.13 -21.19 3.39
N HIS A 160 -4.21 -20.33 2.39
CA HIS A 160 -4.58 -18.93 2.57
C HIS A 160 -6.04 -18.75 3.01
N GLU A 161 -6.97 -19.55 2.48
CA GLU A 161 -8.40 -19.43 2.78
C GLU A 161 -8.79 -20.05 4.12
N THR A 162 -8.17 -21.17 4.47
CA THR A 162 -8.48 -21.94 5.69
C THR A 162 -7.58 -21.59 6.88
N ASP A 163 -6.56 -20.74 6.67
CA ASP A 163 -5.51 -20.42 7.66
C ASP A 163 -4.88 -21.69 8.29
N THR A 164 -4.76 -22.76 7.49
CA THR A 164 -4.30 -24.08 7.93
C THR A 164 -3.13 -24.54 7.06
N GLU A 165 -2.03 -25.01 7.66
CA GLU A 165 -0.84 -25.48 6.94
C GLU A 165 -1.07 -26.75 6.11
N GLU A 166 -1.99 -27.60 6.54
CA GLU A 166 -2.36 -28.85 5.89
C GLU A 166 -3.86 -28.87 5.59
N PRO A 167 -4.31 -28.23 4.50
CA PRO A 167 -5.69 -28.29 4.05
C PRO A 167 -6.09 -29.74 3.75
N ASP A 168 -7.32 -30.10 4.07
CA ASP A 168 -7.85 -31.43 3.78
C ASP A 168 -7.96 -31.68 2.26
N GLN A 169 -7.99 -32.96 1.87
CA GLN A 169 -8.02 -33.34 0.46
C GLN A 169 -9.28 -32.85 -0.27
N SER A 170 -10.43 -32.77 0.42
CA SER A 170 -11.67 -32.34 -0.22
C SER A 170 -11.64 -30.85 -0.60
N THR A 171 -11.09 -30.01 0.28
CA THR A 171 -10.84 -28.59 -0.01
C THR A 171 -9.86 -28.42 -1.18
N LEU A 172 -8.80 -29.23 -1.24
CA LEU A 172 -7.84 -29.20 -2.35
C LEU A 172 -8.48 -29.60 -3.69
N ASP A 173 -9.30 -30.65 -3.70
CA ASP A 173 -9.98 -31.13 -4.89
C ASP A 173 -10.99 -30.09 -5.41
N GLU A 174 -11.72 -29.42 -4.52
CA GLU A 174 -12.65 -28.33 -4.86
C GLU A 174 -11.91 -27.16 -5.54
N ILE A 175 -10.83 -26.67 -4.92
CA ILE A 175 -10.05 -25.56 -5.48
C ILE A 175 -9.38 -25.98 -6.79
N LEU A 176 -8.88 -27.22 -6.88
CA LEU A 176 -8.32 -27.75 -8.13
C LEU A 176 -9.35 -27.75 -9.26
N LEU A 177 -10.59 -28.17 -8.97
CA LEU A 177 -11.68 -28.16 -9.93
C LEU A 177 -12.00 -26.73 -10.39
N ALA A 178 -12.13 -25.79 -9.46
CA ALA A 178 -12.39 -24.38 -9.75
C ALA A 178 -11.25 -23.74 -10.57
N LEU A 179 -9.99 -24.00 -10.21
CA LEU A 179 -8.84 -23.53 -10.99
C LEU A 179 -8.85 -24.09 -12.42
N THR A 180 -9.22 -25.36 -12.58
CA THR A 180 -9.18 -26.04 -13.89
C THR A 180 -10.23 -25.51 -14.84
N HIS A 181 -11.45 -25.30 -14.35
CA HIS A 181 -12.62 -25.05 -15.20
C HIS A 181 -13.09 -23.59 -15.21
N ILE A 182 -12.72 -22.80 -14.19
CA ILE A 182 -13.22 -21.44 -14.02
C ILE A 182 -12.06 -20.45 -14.07
N HIS A 183 -11.20 -20.45 -13.06
CA HIS A 183 -10.27 -19.33 -12.86
C HIS A 183 -9.15 -19.27 -13.90
N LEU A 184 -8.43 -20.38 -14.15
CA LEU A 184 -7.29 -20.36 -15.08
C LEU A 184 -7.67 -20.18 -16.54
N PRO A 185 -8.71 -20.86 -17.08
CA PRO A 185 -9.14 -20.61 -18.46
C PRO A 185 -9.52 -19.15 -18.67
N MET A 186 -10.28 -18.57 -17.74
CA MET A 186 -10.75 -17.20 -17.84
C MET A 186 -9.60 -16.18 -17.73
N LEU A 187 -8.63 -16.38 -16.82
CA LEU A 187 -7.44 -15.54 -16.74
C LEU A 187 -6.54 -15.69 -17.98
N ALA A 188 -6.53 -16.87 -18.63
CA ALA A 188 -5.77 -17.11 -19.84
C ALA A 188 -6.44 -16.46 -21.07
N THR A 189 -7.77 -16.45 -21.14
CA THR A 189 -8.53 -15.72 -22.17
C THR A 189 -8.23 -14.22 -22.13
N ALA A 190 -8.05 -13.66 -20.93
CA ALA A 190 -7.67 -12.27 -20.72
C ALA A 190 -6.15 -11.99 -20.91
N ASP A 191 -5.37 -12.99 -21.34
CA ASP A 191 -3.90 -12.94 -21.45
C ASP A 191 -3.19 -12.45 -20.18
N ILE A 192 -3.77 -12.75 -19.01
CA ILE A 192 -3.18 -12.43 -17.69
C ILE A 192 -2.21 -13.53 -17.27
N VAL A 193 -2.52 -14.78 -17.63
CA VAL A 193 -1.70 -15.96 -17.35
C VAL A 193 -1.53 -16.82 -18.59
N ARG A 194 -0.38 -17.48 -18.71
CA ARG A 194 -0.17 -18.57 -19.66
C ARG A 194 -0.48 -19.88 -18.97
N TYR A 195 -1.58 -20.51 -19.36
CA TYR A 195 -2.03 -21.78 -18.80
C TYR A 195 -1.93 -22.90 -19.83
N ASN A 196 -1.20 -23.97 -19.50
CA ASN A 196 -1.18 -25.20 -20.29
C ASN A 196 -2.04 -26.25 -19.57
N PRO A 197 -3.22 -26.62 -20.13
CA PRO A 197 -4.15 -27.54 -19.48
C PRO A 197 -3.64 -28.98 -19.40
N GLU A 198 -2.79 -29.41 -20.35
CA GLU A 198 -2.23 -30.77 -20.41
C GLU A 198 -1.21 -31.02 -19.30
N SER A 199 -0.27 -30.09 -19.14
CA SER A 199 0.76 -30.16 -18.09
C SER A 199 0.31 -29.59 -16.75
N GLY A 200 -0.84 -28.89 -16.72
CA GLY A 200 -1.35 -28.20 -15.54
C GLY A 200 -0.40 -27.09 -15.03
N ARG A 201 0.45 -26.54 -15.89
CA ARG A 201 1.40 -25.47 -15.53
C ARG A 201 0.84 -24.10 -15.87
N VAL A 202 1.08 -23.15 -14.97
CA VAL A 202 0.62 -21.77 -15.07
C VAL A 202 1.79 -20.85 -14.85
N ALA A 203 1.96 -19.85 -15.72
CA ALA A 203 2.90 -18.77 -15.53
C ALA A 203 2.17 -17.44 -15.65
N TYR A 204 2.66 -16.42 -14.95
CA TYR A 204 2.25 -15.05 -15.23
C TYR A 204 2.59 -14.69 -16.69
N ALA A 205 1.74 -13.91 -17.36
CA ALA A 205 1.95 -13.51 -18.75
C ALA A 205 2.68 -12.16 -18.87
N GLY A 206 2.60 -11.30 -17.85
CA GLY A 206 3.12 -9.92 -17.91
C GLY A 206 2.17 -8.97 -18.64
N ASN A 207 0.86 -9.10 -18.40
CA ASN A 207 -0.17 -8.32 -19.05
C ASN A 207 0.00 -6.80 -18.80
N PRO A 208 0.11 -5.95 -19.84
CA PRO A 208 0.34 -4.51 -19.68
C PRO A 208 -0.75 -3.79 -18.89
N ALA A 209 -2.02 -4.15 -19.08
CA ALA A 209 -3.13 -3.54 -18.35
C ALA A 209 -3.11 -3.87 -16.86
N LEU A 210 -2.76 -5.11 -16.50
CA LEU A 210 -2.56 -5.47 -15.10
C LEU A 210 -1.35 -4.74 -14.49
N GLU A 211 -0.24 -4.62 -15.21
CA GLU A 211 0.89 -3.83 -14.73
C GLU A 211 0.54 -2.35 -14.56
N ARG A 212 -0.30 -1.80 -15.44
CA ARG A 212 -0.83 -0.44 -15.30
C ARG A 212 -1.68 -0.29 -14.04
N VAL A 213 -2.67 -1.17 -13.83
CA VAL A 213 -3.53 -1.17 -12.64
C VAL A 213 -2.68 -1.28 -11.37
N VAL A 214 -1.70 -2.18 -11.34
CA VAL A 214 -0.81 -2.34 -10.21
C VAL A 214 0.02 -1.07 -9.99
N THR A 215 0.56 -0.48 -11.05
CA THR A 215 1.37 0.74 -10.95
C THR A 215 0.56 1.87 -10.33
N ILE A 216 -0.70 2.04 -10.74
CA ILE A 216 -1.63 3.01 -10.15
C ILE A 216 -1.75 2.81 -8.63
N PHE A 217 -1.86 1.55 -8.16
CA PHE A 217 -1.98 1.27 -6.73
C PHE A 217 -0.66 1.29 -5.96
N ASN A 218 0.47 1.00 -6.62
CA ASN A 218 1.81 0.96 -6.02
C ASN A 218 2.57 2.28 -6.10
N GLU A 219 2.14 3.23 -6.93
CA GLU A 219 2.76 4.54 -6.99
C GLU A 219 2.69 5.18 -5.59
N PRO A 220 3.85 5.53 -5.00
CA PRO A 220 3.89 6.17 -3.70
C PRO A 220 3.10 7.48 -3.78
N ASP A 221 2.22 7.73 -2.81
CA ASP A 221 1.35 8.90 -2.79
C ASP A 221 2.18 10.20 -2.82
N ASN A 222 2.34 10.76 -4.02
CA ASN A 222 3.09 11.97 -4.27
C ASN A 222 2.48 13.19 -3.57
N ARG A 223 1.26 13.10 -2.99
CA ARG A 223 0.72 14.16 -2.11
C ARG A 223 1.57 14.35 -0.86
N SER A 224 2.19 13.30 -0.34
CA SER A 224 3.10 13.43 0.80
C SER A 224 4.35 14.21 0.42
N VAL A 225 4.91 13.91 -0.76
CA VAL A 225 6.08 14.61 -1.29
C VAL A 225 5.73 16.05 -1.65
N SER A 226 4.58 16.33 -2.27
CA SER A 226 4.16 17.69 -2.63
C SER A 226 3.81 18.55 -1.42
N ARG A 227 3.21 17.98 -0.36
CA ARG A 227 3.02 18.67 0.93
C ARG A 227 4.35 19.00 1.58
N LEU A 228 5.32 18.09 1.52
CA LEU A 228 6.66 18.31 2.05
C LEU A 228 7.38 19.42 1.27
N VAL A 229 7.36 19.37 -0.06
CA VAL A 229 7.94 20.38 -0.95
C VAL A 229 7.26 21.75 -0.77
N GLY A 230 5.93 21.79 -0.67
CA GLY A 230 5.16 23.01 -0.42
C GLY A 230 5.45 23.63 0.95
N PHE A 231 5.54 22.79 1.99
CA PHE A 231 5.96 23.21 3.33
C PHE A 231 7.37 23.83 3.30
N PHE A 232 8.33 23.19 2.64
CA PHE A 232 9.68 23.71 2.51
C PHE A 232 9.77 24.97 1.64
N GLY A 233 8.98 25.05 0.57
CA GLY A 233 8.84 26.26 -0.24
C GLY A 233 8.37 27.44 0.58
N GLY A 234 7.32 27.27 1.39
CA GLY A 234 6.83 28.32 2.30
C GLY A 234 7.85 28.75 3.36
N LEU A 235 8.62 27.81 3.89
CA LEU A 235 9.71 28.08 4.84
C LEU A 235 10.82 28.93 4.18
N LEU A 236 11.22 28.60 2.95
CA LEU A 236 12.23 29.35 2.21
C LEU A 236 11.78 30.80 1.92
N THR A 237 10.51 30.97 1.52
CA THR A 237 9.92 32.29 1.27
C THR A 237 9.90 33.13 2.55
N SER A 238 9.48 32.55 3.68
CA SER A 238 9.48 33.24 4.97
C SER A 238 10.88 33.68 5.42
N TYR A 239 11.91 32.90 5.09
CA TYR A 239 13.30 33.24 5.42
C TYR A 239 13.85 34.36 4.53
N GLN A 240 13.50 34.36 3.23
CA GLN A 240 13.87 35.44 2.31
C GLN A 240 13.19 36.77 2.69
N GLU A 241 11.93 36.73 3.11
CA GLU A 241 11.21 37.91 3.59
C GLU A 241 11.76 38.44 4.93
N ALA A 242 12.13 37.55 5.86
CA ALA A 242 12.73 37.93 7.14
C ALA A 242 14.18 38.43 7.01
N GLY A 243 14.94 37.93 6.05
CA GLY A 243 16.32 38.36 5.76
C GLY A 243 16.42 39.62 4.89
N GLY A 244 15.36 39.99 4.19
CA GLY A 244 15.25 41.15 3.30
C GLY A 244 15.08 42.49 4.03
N GLY A 245 15.68 42.67 5.20
CA GLY A 245 15.68 43.93 5.94
C GLY A 245 16.20 45.07 5.05
N ARG A 246 15.32 46.05 4.80
CA ARG A 246 15.54 47.29 4.05
C ARG A 246 17.00 47.79 4.14
N ALA A 247 17.75 47.66 3.04
CA ALA A 247 18.97 48.42 2.88
C ALA A 247 18.61 49.91 2.74
N PRO A 248 19.27 50.82 3.49
CA PRO A 248 19.07 52.26 3.33
C PRO A 248 19.53 52.69 1.94
N ARG A 249 18.70 53.47 1.24
CA ARG A 249 19.06 54.14 -0.01
C ARG A 249 20.25 55.06 0.24
N SER A 250 21.47 54.62 -0.09
CA SER A 250 22.63 55.49 -0.26
C SER A 250 22.86 55.74 -1.74
N THR A 251 22.52 56.95 -2.18
CA THR A 251 22.96 57.52 -3.46
C THR A 251 24.46 57.75 -3.41
N GLY A 252 25.25 56.91 -4.07
CA GLY A 252 26.71 57.05 -4.13
C GLY A 252 27.34 56.14 -5.17
N ARG A 253 27.61 56.71 -6.34
CA ARG A 253 28.24 56.10 -7.51
C ARG A 253 29.71 55.78 -7.22
N VAL A 254 30.08 54.49 -7.14
CA VAL A 254 31.47 54.02 -7.27
C VAL A 254 31.47 52.68 -8.01
N SER A 255 32.17 52.64 -9.16
CA SER A 255 32.49 51.42 -9.90
C SER A 255 33.44 50.55 -9.08
N GLY A 256 33.02 49.34 -8.76
CA GLY A 256 33.80 48.35 -8.05
C GLY A 256 33.11 47.00 -8.12
N GLU A 257 33.46 46.26 -9.16
CA GLU A 257 32.98 44.94 -9.55
C GLU A 257 33.16 43.93 -8.41
N THR A 258 32.18 43.87 -7.51
CA THR A 258 32.13 42.91 -6.43
C THR A 258 31.33 41.71 -6.89
N ARG A 259 32.05 40.65 -7.28
CA ARG A 259 31.52 39.28 -7.40
C ARG A 259 30.84 38.90 -6.09
N ILE A 260 29.53 39.09 -6.01
CA ILE A 260 28.70 38.47 -4.98
C ILE A 260 28.71 36.97 -5.27
N MET A 261 29.60 36.29 -4.55
CA MET A 261 29.83 34.86 -4.55
C MET A 261 28.53 34.08 -4.29
N GLY A 262 28.20 33.15 -5.19
CA GLY A 262 27.13 32.16 -5.05
C GLY A 262 27.41 31.08 -3.99
N ARG A 263 27.66 31.48 -2.74
CA ARG A 263 27.86 30.59 -1.57
C ARG A 263 26.64 30.28 -0.67
N PRO A 264 25.40 30.78 -0.87
CA PRO A 264 24.33 30.49 0.08
C PRO A 264 23.77 29.07 -0.03
N LEU A 265 23.65 28.52 -1.25
CA LEU A 265 22.95 27.24 -1.48
C LEU A 265 23.68 26.02 -0.89
N GLU A 266 25.01 25.95 -1.01
CA GLU A 266 25.79 24.84 -0.46
C GLU A 266 25.76 24.80 1.08
N LEU A 267 25.82 25.98 1.72
CA LEU A 267 25.71 26.11 3.17
C LEU A 267 24.32 25.66 3.66
N TRP A 268 23.26 26.10 2.98
CA TRP A 268 21.90 25.71 3.33
C TRP A 268 21.64 24.22 3.13
N ALA A 269 22.14 23.63 2.04
CA ALA A 269 22.05 22.19 1.81
C ALA A 269 22.77 21.40 2.91
N PHE A 270 23.95 21.86 3.32
CA PHE A 270 24.73 21.26 4.41
C PHE A 270 24.00 21.36 5.76
N ILE A 271 23.50 22.55 6.12
CA ILE A 271 22.74 22.75 7.38
C ILE A 271 21.49 21.88 7.37
N PHE A 272 20.76 21.83 6.26
CA PHE A 272 19.53 21.07 6.14
C PHE A 272 19.77 19.56 6.24
N ALA A 273 20.76 19.03 5.52
CA ALA A 273 21.10 17.61 5.56
C ALA A 273 21.47 17.15 6.98
N ASN A 274 22.31 17.93 7.68
CA ASN A 274 22.70 17.64 9.06
C ASN A 274 21.54 17.76 10.04
N THR A 275 20.67 18.77 9.87
CA THR A 275 19.48 18.94 10.72
C THR A 275 18.51 17.78 10.54
N LEU A 276 18.24 17.38 9.30
CA LEU A 276 17.35 16.26 8.99
C LEU A 276 17.91 14.94 9.55
N LEU A 277 19.21 14.68 9.35
CA LEU A 277 19.89 13.51 9.90
C LEU A 277 19.79 13.47 11.43
N PHE A 278 19.98 14.62 12.10
CA PHE A 278 19.87 14.74 13.55
C PHE A 278 18.45 14.48 14.04
N VAL A 279 17.43 15.08 13.41
CA VAL A 279 16.01 14.88 13.78
C VAL A 279 15.60 13.42 13.59
N MET A 280 15.92 12.83 12.44
CA MET A 280 15.58 11.43 12.15
C MET A 280 16.26 10.46 13.12
N SER A 281 17.56 10.67 13.39
CA SER A 281 18.31 9.82 14.32
C SER A 281 17.81 9.96 15.75
N SER A 282 17.44 11.18 16.18
CA SER A 282 16.83 11.43 17.50
C SER A 282 15.45 10.80 17.65
N LEU A 283 14.63 10.83 16.60
CA LEU A 283 13.32 10.18 16.58
C LEU A 283 13.46 8.66 16.69
N LEU A 284 14.34 8.04 15.90
CA LEU A 284 14.62 6.60 15.95
C LEU A 284 15.19 6.18 17.31
N MET A 285 16.09 6.99 17.88
CA MET A 285 16.61 6.79 19.23
C MET A 285 15.48 6.80 20.27
N THR A 286 14.56 7.77 20.18
CA THR A 286 13.42 7.89 21.10
C THR A 286 12.47 6.69 20.98
N LEU A 287 12.14 6.26 19.76
CA LEU A 287 11.32 5.08 19.52
C LEU A 287 11.98 3.79 20.04
N SER A 288 13.29 3.64 19.82
CA SER A 288 14.06 2.50 20.34
C SER A 288 14.09 2.49 21.88
N PHE A 289 14.22 3.67 22.49
CA PHE A 289 14.18 3.83 23.94
C PHE A 289 12.78 3.53 24.53
N ILE A 290 11.72 3.99 23.90
CA ILE A 290 10.33 3.66 24.30
C ILE A 290 10.10 2.15 24.20
N ALA A 291 10.54 1.51 23.12
CA ALA A 291 10.42 0.07 22.95
C ALA A 291 11.21 -0.72 24.02
N TYR A 292 12.40 -0.22 24.40
CA TYR A 292 13.18 -0.77 25.50
C TYR A 292 12.45 -0.65 26.84
N TYR A 293 11.87 0.52 27.14
CA TYR A 293 11.14 0.76 28.39
C TYR A 293 9.90 -0.13 28.52
N GLN A 294 9.20 -0.37 27.41
CA GLN A 294 8.05 -1.27 27.37
C GLN A 294 8.44 -2.75 27.53
N ASN A 295 9.68 -3.13 27.17
CA ASN A 295 10.14 -4.53 27.16
C ASN A 295 11.57 -4.69 27.72
N PRO A 296 11.80 -4.48 29.04
CA PRO A 296 13.15 -4.46 29.62
C PRO A 296 13.90 -5.79 29.53
N LYS A 297 13.19 -6.90 29.27
CA LYS A 297 13.79 -8.24 29.08
C LYS A 297 14.52 -8.39 27.73
N MET A 298 14.25 -7.52 26.76
CA MET A 298 14.80 -7.59 25.41
C MET A 298 16.05 -6.71 25.27
N LYS A 299 17.22 -7.27 25.58
CA LYS A 299 18.52 -6.57 25.51
C LYS A 299 18.87 -6.01 24.12
N SER A 300 18.18 -6.43 23.05
CA SER A 300 18.37 -5.92 21.68
C SER A 300 17.95 -4.46 21.54
N TYR A 301 16.88 -4.02 22.19
CA TYR A 301 16.43 -2.62 22.09
C TYR A 301 17.41 -1.65 22.76
N LEU A 302 18.01 -2.07 23.88
CA LEU A 302 19.06 -1.30 24.54
C LEU A 302 20.27 -1.11 23.61
N LEU A 303 20.75 -2.19 22.97
CA LEU A 303 21.87 -2.13 22.03
C LEU A 303 21.56 -1.25 20.82
N SER A 304 20.33 -1.31 20.30
CA SER A 304 19.89 -0.42 19.23
C SER A 304 19.84 1.04 19.66
N THR A 305 19.36 1.32 20.87
CA THR A 305 19.33 2.68 21.43
C THR A 305 20.75 3.24 21.55
N ILE A 306 21.69 2.45 22.10
CA ILE A 306 23.11 2.85 22.19
C ILE A 306 23.69 3.08 20.78
N GLY A 307 23.36 2.21 19.81
CA GLY A 307 23.77 2.39 18.42
C GLY A 307 23.32 3.73 17.82
N PHE A 308 22.05 4.11 18.04
CA PHE A 308 21.54 5.41 17.59
C PHE A 308 22.20 6.59 18.31
N VAL A 309 22.54 6.47 19.60
CA VAL A 309 23.29 7.51 20.33
C VAL A 309 24.64 7.78 19.65
N PHE A 310 25.38 6.73 19.27
CA PHE A 310 26.65 6.88 18.56
C PHE A 310 26.48 7.53 17.17
N ILE A 311 25.41 7.21 16.45
CA ILE A 311 25.11 7.84 15.15
C ILE A 311 24.81 9.32 15.30
N VAL A 312 23.97 9.68 16.28
CA VAL A 312 23.67 11.09 16.60
C VAL A 312 24.93 11.84 16.99
N LEU A 313 25.75 11.27 17.88
CA LEU A 313 27.01 11.89 18.30
C LEU A 313 27.98 12.07 17.12
N GLY A 314 28.12 11.05 16.26
CA GLY A 314 28.95 11.10 15.06
C GLY A 314 28.55 12.26 14.13
N GLY A 315 27.25 12.38 13.81
CA GLY A 315 26.73 13.45 12.97
C GLY A 315 26.83 14.86 13.58
N LEU A 316 27.02 14.97 14.89
CA LEU A 316 27.19 16.26 15.58
C LEU A 316 28.64 16.70 15.69
N VAL A 317 29.64 15.82 15.53
CA VAL A 317 31.05 16.17 15.77
C VAL A 317 31.50 17.35 14.91
N ASP A 318 31.28 17.30 13.60
CA ASP A 318 31.72 18.35 12.67
C ASP A 318 30.96 19.67 12.89
N PRO A 319 29.60 19.70 12.95
CA PRO A 319 28.85 20.92 13.25
C PRO A 319 29.25 21.56 14.59
N VAL A 320 29.37 20.76 15.66
CA VAL A 320 29.68 21.26 17.00
C VAL A 320 31.10 21.81 17.06
N TYR A 321 32.07 21.10 16.49
CA TYR A 321 33.46 21.58 16.48
C TYR A 321 33.58 22.91 15.72
N ARG A 322 32.94 23.02 14.55
CA ARG A 322 32.96 24.24 13.73
C ARG A 322 32.27 25.42 14.40
N LEU A 323 31.14 25.19 15.06
CA LEU A 323 30.33 26.26 15.66
C LEU A 323 30.87 26.72 17.02
N ILE A 324 31.38 25.81 17.85
CA ILE A 324 31.65 26.10 19.27
C ILE A 324 33.14 26.38 19.52
N ILE A 325 34.04 25.56 18.96
CA ILE A 325 35.43 25.54 19.42
C ILE A 325 36.30 26.54 18.67
N ARG A 326 36.06 26.75 17.38
CA ARG A 326 37.03 27.42 16.53
C ARG A 326 36.38 28.40 15.56
N GLY A 327 35.72 29.43 16.10
CA GLY A 327 34.97 30.46 15.37
C GLY A 327 35.66 31.15 14.17
N GLU A 328 36.92 30.82 13.87
CA GLU A 328 37.61 31.13 12.62
C GLU A 328 37.77 29.87 11.75
N TYR A 329 37.18 29.90 10.55
CA TYR A 329 37.03 28.79 9.59
C TYR A 329 38.31 28.15 9.02
N PHE A 330 39.49 28.39 9.60
CA PHE A 330 40.76 27.82 9.14
C PHE A 330 41.14 26.60 9.96
N LEU A 331 40.52 25.46 9.63
CA LEU A 331 40.96 24.14 10.10
C LEU A 331 42.27 23.76 9.39
N ASN A 332 43.33 23.49 10.16
CA ASN A 332 44.53 22.86 9.61
C ASN A 332 44.17 21.46 9.06
N GLY A 333 44.82 21.02 7.99
CA GLY A 333 44.48 19.78 7.29
C GLY A 333 44.45 18.55 8.23
N THR A 334 45.38 18.50 9.18
CA THR A 334 45.46 17.44 10.21
C THR A 334 44.25 17.39 11.12
N GLU A 335 43.69 18.54 11.52
CA GLU A 335 42.52 18.57 12.40
C GLU A 335 41.25 18.15 11.68
N ARG A 336 41.11 18.55 10.41
CA ARG A 336 39.99 18.09 9.57
C ARG A 336 40.02 16.57 9.38
N LEU A 337 41.20 16.00 9.15
CA LEU A 337 41.39 14.55 9.07
C LEU A 337 41.04 13.87 10.41
N LEU A 338 41.42 14.47 11.54
CA LEU A 338 41.10 13.93 12.87
C LEU A 338 39.59 13.96 13.13
N LEU A 339 38.91 15.07 12.80
CA LEU A 339 37.46 15.20 12.91
C LEU A 339 36.73 14.16 12.05
N GLN A 340 37.09 14.08 10.76
CA GLN A 340 36.47 13.13 9.83
C GLN A 340 36.73 11.67 10.24
N SER A 341 37.92 11.37 10.77
CA SER A 341 38.23 10.03 11.29
C SER A 341 37.40 9.72 12.54
N SER A 342 37.25 10.69 13.45
CA SER A 342 36.45 10.51 14.67
C SER A 342 34.96 10.32 14.37
N GLU A 343 34.41 11.07 13.41
CA GLU A 343 33.05 10.91 12.90
C GLU A 343 32.87 9.50 12.31
N GLY A 344 33.76 9.10 11.40
CA GLY A 344 33.70 7.78 10.78
C GLY A 344 33.76 6.62 11.77
N VAL A 345 34.59 6.74 12.82
CA VAL A 345 34.68 5.74 13.89
C VAL A 345 33.38 5.68 14.70
N LEU A 346 32.81 6.83 15.08
CA LEU A 346 31.55 6.87 15.84
C LEU A 346 30.38 6.27 15.03
N LEU A 347 30.25 6.65 13.76
CA LEU A 347 29.23 6.09 12.86
C LEU A 347 29.41 4.58 12.68
N SER A 348 30.65 4.11 12.51
CA SER A 348 30.95 2.68 12.36
C SER A 348 30.59 1.87 13.61
N ILE A 349 30.91 2.39 14.81
CA ILE A 349 30.53 1.76 16.08
C ILE A 349 29.00 1.71 16.21
N GLY A 350 28.32 2.82 15.92
CA GLY A 350 26.86 2.91 15.98
C GLY A 350 26.16 1.91 15.05
N LEU A 351 26.60 1.84 13.79
CA LEU A 351 26.10 0.87 12.80
C LEU A 351 26.40 -0.57 13.23
N GLY A 352 27.61 -0.87 13.70
CA GLY A 352 27.98 -2.19 14.19
C GLY A 352 27.10 -2.67 15.34
N LEU A 353 26.76 -1.77 16.28
CA LEU A 353 25.84 -2.07 17.37
C LEU A 353 24.40 -2.32 16.87
N LEU A 354 23.92 -1.56 15.88
CA LEU A 354 22.61 -1.79 15.27
C LEU A 354 22.53 -3.15 14.56
N PHE A 355 23.52 -3.49 13.74
CA PHE A 355 23.59 -4.80 13.09
C PHE A 355 23.63 -5.93 14.11
N TYR A 356 24.45 -5.80 15.14
CA TYR A 356 24.52 -6.78 16.23
C TYR A 356 23.17 -6.93 16.96
N ALA A 357 22.46 -5.82 17.22
CA ALA A 357 21.14 -5.83 17.83
C ALA A 357 20.11 -6.58 16.97
N ILE A 358 20.11 -6.35 15.65
CA ILE A 358 19.21 -7.03 14.69
C ILE A 358 19.51 -8.52 14.62
N MET A 359 20.78 -8.91 14.44
CA MET A 359 21.17 -10.33 14.38
C MET A 359 20.81 -11.07 15.66
N ARG A 360 21.06 -10.47 16.82
CA ARG A 360 20.74 -11.08 18.11
C ARG A 360 19.24 -11.22 18.33
N HIS A 361 18.45 -10.24 17.88
CA HIS A 361 16.99 -10.29 17.97
C HIS A 361 16.44 -11.47 17.17
N ASP A 362 16.93 -11.68 15.96
CA ASP A 362 16.51 -12.79 15.09
C ASP A 362 16.84 -14.17 15.69
N VAL A 363 18.06 -14.35 16.23
CA VAL A 363 18.44 -15.61 16.89
C VAL A 363 17.55 -15.91 18.11
N ALA A 364 17.21 -14.89 18.91
CA ALA A 364 16.32 -15.06 20.06
C ALA A 364 14.91 -15.44 19.62
N HIS A 365 14.42 -14.89 18.51
CA HIS A 365 13.12 -15.21 17.94
C HIS A 365 13.08 -16.66 17.42
N ARG A 366 14.11 -17.09 16.67
CA ARG A 366 14.21 -18.47 16.17
C ARG A 366 14.27 -19.50 17.30
N ARG A 367 15.00 -19.22 18.39
CA ARG A 367 15.06 -20.13 19.56
C ARG A 367 13.71 -20.29 20.25
N ARG A 368 12.92 -19.21 20.37
CA ARG A 368 11.57 -19.30 20.95
C ARG A 368 10.63 -20.14 20.08
N MET A 369 10.70 -20.00 18.76
CA MET A 369 9.91 -20.87 17.87
C MET A 369 10.32 -22.35 17.98
N ALA A 370 11.62 -22.64 18.14
CA ALA A 370 12.11 -24.01 18.26
C ALA A 370 11.78 -24.70 19.60
N THR A 371 11.42 -23.94 20.64
CA THR A 371 11.16 -24.47 21.99
C THR A 371 9.70 -24.49 22.38
N ILE A 372 8.77 -24.09 21.50
CA ILE A 372 7.36 -24.43 21.68
C ILE A 372 7.27 -25.94 21.49
N PRO A 373 7.09 -26.73 22.58
CA PRO A 373 6.95 -28.16 22.43
C PRO A 373 5.69 -28.36 21.61
N TRP A 374 5.80 -29.09 20.51
CA TRP A 374 4.63 -29.65 19.83
C TRP A 374 4.02 -30.69 20.77
N THR A 375 3.42 -30.25 21.87
CA THR A 375 2.49 -31.07 22.63
C THR A 375 1.33 -31.32 21.68
N ARG A 376 1.42 -32.43 20.95
CA ARG A 376 0.27 -33.15 20.41
C ARG A 376 -0.65 -33.39 21.60
N THR A 377 -1.56 -32.48 21.87
CA THR A 377 -2.81 -32.80 22.54
C THR A 377 -3.59 -33.68 21.58
N SER A 378 -3.17 -34.93 21.48
CA SER A 378 -4.01 -36.03 21.00
C SER A 378 -5.02 -36.30 22.11
N THR A 379 -6.07 -35.49 22.18
CA THR A 379 -7.25 -35.84 22.96
C THR A 379 -7.93 -37.00 22.25
N ALA A 380 -7.55 -38.22 22.66
CA ALA A 380 -8.33 -39.41 22.45
C ALA A 380 -9.67 -39.22 23.17
N SER A 381 -10.68 -38.78 22.42
CA SER A 381 -12.07 -38.72 22.86
C SER A 381 -12.65 -40.13 22.80
N THR A 382 -12.57 -40.86 23.91
CA THR A 382 -13.31 -42.10 24.10
C THR A 382 -14.79 -41.76 24.23
N ASN A 383 -15.53 -42.00 23.16
CA ASN A 383 -16.96 -41.80 23.05
C ASN A 383 -17.69 -42.87 23.88
N THR A 384 -18.20 -42.52 25.05
CA THR A 384 -19.24 -43.30 25.75
C THR A 384 -20.43 -42.40 25.97
N GLY A 385 -21.56 -42.81 25.39
CA GLY A 385 -22.77 -42.00 25.31
C GLY A 385 -23.41 -41.75 26.67
N THR A 386 -24.02 -40.58 26.80
CA THR A 386 -25.21 -40.40 27.62
C THR A 386 -25.91 -39.11 27.22
N THR A 387 -27.15 -39.25 26.79
CA THR A 387 -28.14 -38.21 26.49
C THR A 387 -28.48 -37.41 27.74
N ILE A 388 -28.15 -36.11 27.81
CA ILE A 388 -28.84 -35.14 28.68
C ILE A 388 -28.90 -33.78 27.97
N GLU A 389 -30.10 -33.22 27.93
CA GLU A 389 -30.48 -31.91 27.38
C GLU A 389 -29.99 -30.70 28.21
N ARG A 390 -29.92 -29.54 27.52
CA ARG A 390 -29.96 -28.12 28.00
C ARG A 390 -28.60 -27.42 28.27
N PRO A 391 -28.56 -26.08 28.42
CA PRO A 391 -28.73 -25.06 27.36
C PRO A 391 -27.59 -24.00 27.36
N VAL A 392 -27.53 -23.20 26.28
CA VAL A 392 -26.94 -21.85 26.08
C VAL A 392 -26.00 -21.28 27.17
N GLY A 393 -24.75 -21.03 26.79
CA GLY A 393 -23.80 -20.16 27.51
C GLY A 393 -22.69 -19.65 26.60
N TYR A 394 -22.85 -18.43 26.08
CA TYR A 394 -21.87 -17.68 25.30
C TYR A 394 -20.67 -17.29 26.19
N PHE A 395 -19.45 -17.64 25.80
CA PHE A 395 -18.23 -17.02 26.33
C PHE A 395 -17.31 -16.62 25.17
N PRO A 396 -16.82 -15.37 25.11
CA PRO A 396 -15.91 -14.92 24.07
C PRO A 396 -14.47 -15.37 24.39
N SER A 397 -13.80 -15.95 23.40
CA SER A 397 -12.38 -16.29 23.48
C SER A 397 -11.51 -15.03 23.26
N PRO A 398 -10.41 -14.84 24.02
CA PRO A 398 -9.57 -13.66 23.93
C PRO A 398 -8.62 -13.75 22.74
N SER A 399 -8.70 -12.76 21.85
CA SER A 399 -7.72 -12.50 20.80
C SER A 399 -6.39 -12.04 21.40
N ALA A 400 -5.31 -12.75 21.07
CA ALA A 400 -3.93 -12.31 21.32
C ALA A 400 -3.20 -12.05 19.99
N PRO A 401 -2.18 -11.18 19.98
CA PRO A 401 -1.89 -10.30 18.84
C PRO A 401 -0.81 -10.83 17.88
N ARG A 402 -0.86 -10.31 16.64
CA ARG A 402 0.17 -10.36 15.58
C ARG A 402 1.50 -9.70 16.05
N PRO A 403 2.71 -9.97 15.48
CA PRO A 403 3.07 -9.43 14.14
C PRO A 403 4.22 -10.13 13.34
N THR A 404 4.23 -9.91 12.02
CA THR A 404 5.47 -9.68 11.25
C THR A 404 5.20 -8.70 10.11
N MET A 405 5.80 -7.51 10.22
CA MET A 405 5.83 -6.45 9.19
C MET A 405 6.74 -6.91 8.05
N THR A 406 6.17 -7.18 6.87
CA THR A 406 6.79 -7.01 5.52
C THR A 406 5.71 -7.18 4.42
N VAL A 407 4.57 -7.84 4.71
CA VAL A 407 3.52 -8.12 3.71
C VAL A 407 2.36 -7.10 3.72
N PHE A 408 2.64 -5.80 3.87
CA PHE A 408 1.58 -4.80 4.03
C PHE A 408 1.05 -4.19 2.72
N LEU A 409 1.71 -4.40 1.57
CA LEU A 409 1.29 -3.77 0.31
C LEU A 409 0.41 -4.65 -0.59
N ILE A 410 0.46 -5.98 -0.44
CA ILE A 410 -0.34 -6.90 -1.28
C ILE A 410 -1.68 -7.25 -0.63
N ARG A 411 -1.86 -7.03 0.68
CA ARG A 411 -3.14 -7.33 1.36
C ARG A 411 -4.29 -6.39 1.01
N PHE A 412 -4.03 -5.34 0.21
CA PHE A 412 -5.02 -4.34 -0.20
C PHE A 412 -5.47 -4.48 -1.67
N LEU A 413 -4.81 -5.36 -2.43
CA LEU A 413 -5.29 -5.88 -3.72
C LEU A 413 -5.81 -7.29 -3.45
#